data_AF-A0A537RU06-F1
#
_entry.id   AF-A0A537RU06-F1
#
_cell.length_a   1.000
_cell.length_b   1.000
_cell.length_c   1.000
_cell.angle_alpha   90.00
_cell.angle_beta   90.00
_cell.angle_gamma   90.00
#
_symmetry.space_group_name_H-M   'P 1'
#
loop_
_entity.id
_entity.type
_entity.pdbx_description
1 polymer ?
#
loop_
_entity_poly.entity_id
_entity_poly.type
_entity_poly.pdbx_seq_one_letter_code
_entity_poly.pdbx_strand_id
1 'polypeptide(L)' 'MPARTITCPDCGLVLRVSRNDTGSTLLYDAGDWQRRCKRIDLDNPAWCLIRRDGTHPKKEK' A
#
# COMPACT_ATOMS: atom_id res chain seq x y z
N MET A 1 -0.44 -21.15 -2.45
CA MET A 1 -1.49 -20.25 -1.90
C MET A 1 -1.69 -19.09 -2.86
N PRO A 2 -2.91 -18.60 -3.11
CA PRO A 2 -3.15 -17.55 -4.10
C PRO A 2 -2.50 -16.23 -3.66
N ALA A 3 -1.73 -15.61 -4.56
CA ALA A 3 -1.21 -14.26 -4.36
C ALA A 3 -2.38 -13.27 -4.27
N ARG A 4 -2.42 -12.47 -3.21
CA ARG A 4 -3.46 -11.45 -3.02
C ARG A 4 -2.99 -10.15 -3.65
N THR A 5 -3.76 -9.59 -4.57
CA THR A 5 -3.48 -8.27 -5.12
C THR A 5 -4.32 -7.23 -4.38
N ILE A 6 -3.69 -6.16 -3.92
CA ILE A 6 -4.29 -5.08 -3.16
C ILE A 6 -3.92 -3.77 -3.84
N THR A 7 -4.92 -2.96 -4.15
CA THR A 7 -4.70 -1.62 -4.67
C THR A 7 -4.68 -0.64 -3.52
N CYS A 8 -3.62 0.15 -3.41
CA CYS A 8 -3.48 1.18 -2.41
C CYS A 8 -4.60 2.21 -2.56
N PRO A 9 -5.42 2.47 -1.53
CA PRO A 9 -6.52 3.42 -1.62
C PRO A 9 -6.04 4.87 -1.75
N ASP A 10 -4.86 5.21 -1.21
CA ASP A 10 -4.32 6.56 -1.23
C ASP A 10 -3.74 6.98 -2.59
N CYS A 11 -2.99 6.09 -3.26
CA CYS A 11 -2.23 6.43 -4.48
C CYS A 11 -2.51 5.51 -5.68
N GLY A 12 -3.39 4.52 -5.53
CA GLY A 12 -3.75 3.59 -6.59
C GLY A 12 -2.63 2.63 -7.00
N LEU A 13 -1.57 2.51 -6.20
CA LEU A 13 -0.48 1.56 -6.43
C LEU A 13 -0.99 0.12 -6.26
N VAL A 14 -0.62 -0.76 -7.18
CA VAL A 14 -0.95 -2.19 -7.08
C VAL A 14 0.15 -2.93 -6.32
N LEU A 15 -0.21 -3.52 -5.19
CA LEU A 15 0.65 -4.35 -4.36
C LEU A 15 0.23 -5.81 -4.48
N ARG A 16 1.21 -6.70 -4.68
CA ARG A 16 0.99 -8.15 -4.65
C ARG A 16 1.55 -8.71 -3.37
N VAL A 17 0.70 -9.34 -2.57
CA VAL A 17 1.08 -10.04 -1.35
C VAL A 17 1.32 -11.50 -1.70
N SER A 18 2.57 -11.93 -1.56
CA SER A 18 2.95 -13.34 -1.62
C SER A 18 3.12 -13.86 -0.20
N ARG A 19 2.41 -14.95 0.15
CA ARG A 19 2.63 -15.66 1.43
C ARG A 19 3.63 -16.78 1.21
N ASN A 20 4.71 -16.73 1.98
CA ASN A 20 5.71 -17.78 2.08
C ASN A 20 5.65 -18.39 3.49
N ASP A 21 6.34 -19.52 3.70
CA ASP A 21 6.34 -20.26 4.97
C ASP A 21 6.78 -19.40 6.17
N THR A 22 7.64 -18.41 5.92
CA THR A 22 8.22 -17.51 6.93
C THR A 22 7.45 -16.19 7.11
N GLY A 23 6.43 -15.91 6.29
CA GLY A 23 5.68 -14.65 6.40
C GLY A 23 5.03 -14.16 5.10
N SER A 24 4.67 -12.88 5.08
CA SER A 24 4.06 -12.23 3.91
C SER A 24 5.05 -11.23 3.30
N THR A 25 5.35 -11.37 2.02
CA THR A 25 6.19 -10.45 1.26
C THR A 25 5.33 -9.59 0.34
N LEU A 26 5.64 -8.30 0.30
CA LEU A 26 5.04 -7.34 -0.62
C LEU A 26 5.88 -7.21 -1.88
N LEU A 27 5.25 -7.44 -3.02
CA LEU A 27 5.80 -7.23 -4.35
C LEU A 27 5.10 -6.01 -4.95
N TYR A 28 5.88 -4.98 -5.27
CA TYR A 28 5.40 -3.74 -5.86
C TYR A 28 6.49 -3.12 -6.72
N ASP A 29 6.10 -2.24 -7.65
CA ASP A 29 7.05 -1.46 -8.41
C ASP A 29 7.47 -0.23 -7.59
N ALA A 30 8.74 -0.21 -7.16
CA ALA A 30 9.25 0.87 -6.32
C ALA A 30 9.29 2.22 -7.06
N GLY A 31 9.49 2.22 -8.38
CA GLY A 31 9.49 3.42 -9.20
C GLY A 31 8.08 4.01 -9.34
N ASP A 32 7.07 3.17 -9.58
CA ASP A 32 5.66 3.55 -9.61
C ASP A 32 5.20 4.01 -8.22
N TRP A 33 5.66 3.35 -7.16
CA TRP A 33 5.40 3.78 -5.78
C TRP A 33 5.97 5.17 -5.51
N GLN A 34 7.24 5.45 -5.82
CA GLN A 34 7.82 6.80 -5.66
C GLN A 34 7.11 7.86 -6.52
N ARG A 35 6.59 7.48 -7.70
CA ARG A 35 5.87 8.41 -8.58
C ARG A 35 4.47 8.72 -8.08
N ARG A 36 3.72 7.72 -7.63
CA ARG A 36 2.30 7.83 -7.23
C ARG A 36 2.13 8.17 -5.76
N CYS A 37 2.83 7.46 -4.89
CA CYS A 37 2.75 7.60 -3.44
C CYS A 37 3.78 8.64 -2.98
N LYS A 38 3.44 9.94 -3.12
CA LYS A 38 4.27 11.07 -2.67
C LYS A 38 3.96 11.57 -1.25
N ARG A 39 3.08 10.88 -0.53
CA ARG A 39 2.65 11.30 0.81
C ARG A 39 3.80 11.04 1.79
N ILE A 40 4.27 12.08 2.49
CA ILE A 40 5.41 12.03 3.42
C ILE A 40 5.25 10.96 4.52
N ASP A 41 4.02 10.63 4.91
CA ASP A 41 3.70 9.57 5.87
C ASP A 41 3.70 8.14 5.29
N LEU A 42 3.94 7.97 3.99
CA LEU A 42 3.98 6.67 3.31
C LEU A 42 5.43 6.26 3.04
N ASP A 43 6.29 6.27 4.05
CA ASP A 43 7.69 5.78 3.95
C ASP A 43 7.76 4.27 3.64
N ASN A 44 6.65 3.54 3.89
CA ASN A 44 6.56 2.11 3.64
C ASN A 44 5.29 1.75 2.84
N PRO A 45 5.39 1.02 1.72
CA PRO A 45 4.23 0.57 0.93
C PRO A 45 3.32 -0.41 1.69
N ALA A 46 3.79 -0.99 2.80
CA ALA A 46 2.95 -1.77 3.71
C ALA A 46 1.79 -0.95 4.31
N TRP A 47 1.89 0.38 4.35
CA TRP A 47 0.79 1.26 4.79
C TRP A 47 -0.47 1.11 3.94
N CYS A 48 -0.34 0.75 2.67
CA CYS A 48 -1.46 0.48 1.79
C CYS A 48 -2.25 -0.78 2.16
N LEU A 49 -1.69 -1.67 3.01
CA LEU A 49 -2.36 -2.86 3.54
C LEU A 49 -3.18 -2.56 4.80
N ILE A 50 -2.86 -1.47 5.49
CA ILE A 50 -3.55 -1.08 6.71
C ILE A 50 -4.86 -0.43 6.28
N ARG A 51 -6.01 -1.04 6.61
CA ARG A 51 -7.30 -0.34 6.49
C ARG A 51 -7.22 0.90 7.36
N ARG A 52 -7.07 2.05 6.72
CA ARG A 52 -7.15 3.34 7.38
C ARG A 52 -8.62 3.61 7.69
N ASP A 53 -9.11 3.06 8.79
CA ASP A 53 -10.24 3.64 9.51
C ASP A 53 -9.81 5.05 9.98
N GLY A 54 -10.01 6.07 9.13
CA GLY A 54 -10.00 7.47 9.56
C GLY A 54 -8.81 8.36 9.20
N THR A 55 -7.78 7.93 8.47
CA THR A 55 -6.68 8.82 7.98
C THR A 55 -6.95 9.40 6.58
N HIS A 56 -8.22 9.61 6.26
CA HIS A 56 -8.59 10.59 5.26
C HIS A 56 -8.17 11.96 5.81
N PRO A 57 -7.56 12.87 5.02
CA PRO A 57 -7.48 14.25 5.46
C PRO A 57 -8.92 14.67 5.78
N LYS A 58 -9.15 15.07 7.04
CA LYS A 58 -10.41 15.68 7.45
C LYS A 58 -10.66 16.77 6.42
N LYS A 59 -11.69 16.64 5.59
CA LYS A 59 -12.15 17.76 4.78
C LYS A 59 -12.62 18.79 5.81
N GLU A 60 -11.76 19.73 6.15
CA GLU A 60 -12.18 20.96 6.80
C GLU A 60 -13.20 21.61 5.87
N LYS A 61 -14.41 21.77 6.39
CA LYS A 61 -15.48 22.55 5.79
C LYS A 61 -15.83 23.64 6.79
#